data_AF-A0A2H9U171-F1
#
_entry.id   AF-A0A2H9U171-F1
#
_cell.length_a   1.000
_cell.length_b   1.000
_cell.length_c   1.000
_cell.angle_alpha   90.00
_cell.angle_beta   90.00
_cell.angle_gamma   90.00
#
_symmetry.space_group_name_H-M   'P 1'
#
loop_
_entity.id
_entity.type
_entity.pdbx_description
1 polymer ?
#
loop_
_entity_poly.entity_id
_entity_poly.type
_entity_poly.pdbx_seq_one_letter_code
_entity_poly.pdbx_strand_id
1 'polypeptide(L)' 'YHLVDWFGNVGADMFQAMASMATGEVVLLVLAATFGATGVIAGAVAIVIASLLVAHMFEKWDVSGKVVSGLKNAIN' A
#
# COMPACT_ATOMS: atom_id res chain seq x y z
N TYR A 1 -5.27 8.64 24.43
CA TYR A 1 -5.13 7.40 23.62
C TYR A 1 -5.97 7.41 22.34
N HIS A 2 -7.22 7.93 22.30
CA HIS A 2 -8.05 7.97 21.07
C HIS A 2 -7.42 8.70 19.87
N LEU A 3 -6.72 9.83 20.09
CA LEU A 3 -6.02 10.55 19.02
C LEU A 3 -4.89 9.73 18.39
N VAL A 4 -4.20 8.94 19.21
CA VAL A 4 -3.04 8.12 18.80
C VAL A 4 -3.51 6.93 17.96
N ASP A 5 -4.64 6.33 18.35
CA ASP A 5 -5.30 5.28 17.57
C ASP A 5 -5.77 5.80 16.20
N TRP A 6 -6.35 7.01 16.18
CA TRP A 6 -6.80 7.63 14.93
C TRP A 6 -5.63 7.96 14.00
N PHE A 7 -4.58 8.65 14.49
CA PHE A 7 -3.40 8.98 13.68
C PHE A 7 -2.61 7.73 13.24
N GLY A 8 -2.54 6.70 14.08
CA GLY A 8 -1.88 5.45 13.74
C GLY A 8 -2.60 4.70 12.61
N ASN A 9 -3.93 4.61 12.68
CA ASN A 9 -4.72 3.97 11.62
C ASN A 9 -4.70 4.79 10.32
N VAL A 10 -4.92 6.11 10.40
CA VAL A 10 -4.85 6.98 9.20
C VAL A 10 -3.46 6.94 8.57
N GLY A 11 -2.39 6.96 9.37
CA GLY A 11 -1.03 6.84 8.87
C GLY A 11 -0.76 5.49 8.19
N ALA A 12 -1.28 4.39 8.75
CA ALA A 12 -1.18 3.07 8.14
C ALA A 12 -1.92 3.01 6.79
N ASP A 13 -3.12 3.58 6.70
CA ASP A 13 -3.90 3.66 5.47
C ASP A 13 -3.19 4.50 4.40
N MET A 14 -2.61 5.64 4.79
CA MET A 14 -1.80 6.47 3.88
C MET A 14 -0.58 5.71 3.36
N PHE A 15 0.11 4.96 4.23
CA PHE A 15 1.25 4.15 3.83
C PHE A 15 0.84 3.01 2.89
N GLN A 16 -0.31 2.38 3.12
CA GLN A 16 -0.88 1.36 2.24
C GLN A 16 -1.20 1.93 0.85
N ALA A 17 -1.81 3.12 0.80
CA ALA A 17 -2.12 3.80 -0.46
C ALA A 17 -0.83 4.16 -1.23
N MET A 18 0.18 4.69 -0.54
CA MET A 18 1.49 4.99 -1.13
C MET A 18 2.17 3.74 -1.69
N ALA A 19 2.18 2.64 -0.93
CA ALA A 19 2.74 1.37 -1.38
C ALA A 19 2.02 0.81 -2.62
N SER A 20 0.69 0.96 -2.66
CA SER A 20 -0.12 0.53 -3.80
C SER A 20 0.17 1.37 -5.04
N MET A 21 0.29 2.70 -4.90
CA MET A 21 0.64 3.60 -6.01
C MET A 21 2.05 3.34 -6.54
N ALA A 22 3.04 3.25 -5.64
CA ALA A 22 4.42 2.98 -6.04
C ALA A 22 4.56 1.64 -6.77
N THR A 23 3.93 0.59 -6.23
CA THR A 23 3.93 -0.73 -6.86
C THR A 23 3.20 -0.71 -8.21
N GLY A 24 2.04 -0.05 -8.26
CA GLY A 24 1.24 0.08 -9.48
C GLY A 24 1.98 0.80 -10.60
N GLU A 25 2.67 1.89 -10.29
CA GLU A 25 3.47 2.65 -11.27
C GLU A 25 4.60 1.81 -11.84
N VAL A 26 5.36 1.11 -10.98
CA VAL A 26 6.44 0.22 -11.42
C VAL A 26 5.90 -0.88 -12.33
N VAL A 27 4.81 -1.53 -11.94
CA VAL A 27 4.17 -2.60 -12.73
C VAL A 27 3.71 -2.08 -14.10
N LEU A 28 3.03 -0.93 -14.13
CA LEU A 28 2.56 -0.33 -15.37
C LEU A 28 3.73 0.06 -16.27
N LEU A 29 4.77 0.67 -15.71
CA LEU A 29 5.92 1.16 -16.47
C LEU A 29 6.73 0.00 -17.06
N VAL A 30 6.95 -1.07 -16.30
CA VAL A 30 7.62 -2.28 -16.80
C VAL A 30 6.83 -2.92 -17.94
N LEU A 31 5.51 -3.05 -17.78
CA LEU A 31 4.67 -3.68 -18.80
C LEU A 31 4.55 -2.80 -20.06
N ALA A 32 4.39 -1.50 -19.90
CA ALA A 32 4.38 -0.54 -21.00
C ALA A 32 5.72 -0.52 -21.75
N ALA A 33 6.85 -0.54 -21.04
CA ALA A 33 8.18 -0.56 -21.64
C ALA A 33 8.46 -1.86 -22.40
N THR A 34 7.92 -2.99 -21.92
CA THR A 34 8.19 -4.31 -22.51
C THR A 34 7.29 -4.61 -23.71
N PHE A 35 6.02 -4.23 -23.66
CA PHE A 35 5.01 -4.63 -24.65
C PHE A 35 4.38 -3.45 -25.41
N GLY A 36 4.83 -2.22 -25.17
CA GLY A 36 4.29 -1.03 -25.83
C GLY A 36 2.81 -0.81 -25.50
N ALA A 37 1.99 -0.51 -26.52
CA ALA A 37 0.58 -0.15 -26.34
C ALA A 37 -0.27 -1.27 -25.70
N THR A 38 -0.03 -2.54 -26.04
CA THR A 38 -0.71 -3.68 -25.41
C THR A 38 -0.28 -3.88 -23.95
N GLY A 39 0.96 -3.49 -23.63
CA GLY A 39 1.51 -3.48 -22.27
C GLY A 39 0.80 -2.51 -21.33
N VAL A 40 0.29 -1.39 -21.83
CA VAL A 40 -0.48 -0.42 -21.02
C VAL A 40 -1.79 -1.03 -20.54
N ILE A 41 -2.50 -1.76 -21.41
CA ILE A 41 -3.77 -2.42 -21.07
C ILE A 41 -3.53 -3.55 -20.06
N ALA A 42 -2.51 -4.38 -20.29
CA ALA A 42 -2.12 -5.43 -19.35
C ALA A 42 -1.67 -4.83 -18.01
N GLY A 43 -0.95 -3.71 -18.04
CA GLY A 43 -0.50 -2.98 -16.85
C GLY A 43 -1.64 -2.42 -16.01
N ALA A 44 -2.70 -1.91 -16.63
CA ALA A 44 -3.89 -1.45 -15.91
C ALA A 44 -4.54 -2.58 -15.09
N VAL A 45 -4.65 -3.79 -15.66
CA VAL A 45 -5.17 -4.97 -14.94
C VAL A 45 -4.19 -5.40 -13.83
N ALA A 46 -2.89 -5.39 -14.13
CA ALA A 46 -1.86 -5.77 -13.18
C ALA A 46 -1.77 -4.82 -11.97
N ILE A 47 -2.07 -3.52 -12.13
CA ILE A 47 -2.17 -2.55 -11.02
C ILE A 47 -3.25 -2.96 -10.02
N VAL A 48 -4.41 -3.41 -10.49
CA VAL A 48 -5.51 -3.84 -9.61
C VAL A 48 -5.07 -5.05 -8.79
N ILE A 49 -4.43 -6.02 -9.43
CA ILE A 49 -3.89 -7.21 -8.75
C ILE A 49 -2.81 -6.81 -7.73
N ALA A 50 -1.88 -5.92 -8.11
CA ALA A 50 -0.85 -5.43 -7.22
C ALA A 50 -1.44 -4.72 -5.99
N SER A 51 -2.48 -3.92 -6.17
CA SER A 51 -3.17 -3.22 -5.07
C SER A 51 -3.83 -4.20 -4.09
N LEU A 52 -4.45 -5.26 -4.61
CA LEU A 52 -5.01 -6.32 -3.77
C LEU A 52 -3.93 -7.08 -2.99
N LEU A 53 -2.78 -7.34 -3.61
CA LEU A 53 -1.64 -7.98 -2.94
C LEU A 53 -1.08 -7.09 -1.83
N VAL A 54 -0.94 -5.78 -2.07
CA VAL A 54 -0.49 -4.83 -1.04
C VAL A 54 -1.48 -4.78 0.11
N ALA A 55 -2.79 -4.67 -0.17
CA ALA A 55 -3.82 -4.68 0.86
C ALA A 55 -3.78 -5.97 1.70
N HIS A 56 -3.69 -7.12 1.05
CA HIS A 56 -3.59 -8.41 1.74
C HIS A 56 -2.33 -8.51 2.61
N MET A 57 -1.20 -7.99 2.15
CA MET A 57 0.04 -7.97 2.92
C MET A 57 -0.06 -7.06 4.15
N PHE A 58 -0.70 -5.90 4.02
CA PHE A 58 -0.91 -4.97 5.13
C PHE A 58 -1.82 -5.54 6.21
N GLU A 59 -2.89 -6.21 5.81
CA GLU A 59 -3.79 -6.92 6.71
C GLU A 59 -3.07 -8.09 7.39
N LYS A 60 -2.41 -8.95 6.61
CA LYS A 60 -1.70 -10.14 7.13
C LYS A 60 -0.61 -9.77 8.14
N TRP A 61 0.04 -8.62 7.97
CA TRP A 61 1.12 -8.18 8.85
C TRP A 61 0.66 -7.31 10.02
N ASP A 62 -0.65 -7.03 10.12
CA ASP A 62 -1.25 -6.13 11.09
C ASP A 62 -0.44 -4.83 11.24
N VAL A 63 -0.18 -4.18 10.11
CA VAL A 63 0.67 -2.99 10.06
C VAL A 63 0.07 -1.88 10.93
N SER A 64 -1.25 -1.73 10.92
CA SER A 64 -1.95 -0.74 11.75
C SER A 64 -1.75 -1.00 13.24
N GLY A 65 -1.95 -2.24 13.70
CA GLY A 65 -1.72 -2.61 15.10
C GLY A 65 -0.29 -2.36 15.55
N LYS A 66 0.70 -2.66 14.70
CA LYS A 66 2.12 -2.39 14.98
C LYS A 66 2.44 -0.89 15.05
N VAL A 67 1.92 -0.10 14.12
CA VAL A 67 2.12 1.36 14.10
C VAL A 67 1.50 2.01 15.34
N VAL A 68 0.25 1.67 15.66
CA VAL A 68 -0.46 2.18 16.84
C VAL A 68 0.25 1.77 18.14
N SER A 69 0.70 0.51 18.24
CA SER A 69 1.45 0.01 19.40
C SER A 69 2.78 0.74 19.58
N GLY A 70 3.53 0.94 18.49
CA GLY A 70 4.78 1.71 18.52
C GLY A 70 4.57 3.16 18.95
N LEU A 71 3.54 3.84 18.41
CA LEU A 71 3.17 5.20 18.79
C LEU A 71 2.81 5.31 20.28
N LYS A 72 2.04 4.36 20.82
CA LYS A 72 1.69 4.32 22.24
C LYS A 72 2.91 4.14 23.15
N ASN A 73 3.86 3.31 22.74
CA ASN A 73 5.11 3.11 23.48
C ASN A 73 6.03 4.34 23.47
N ALA A 74 5.97 5.18 22.42
CA ALA A 74 6.83 6.35 22.29
C ALA A 74 6.35 7.58 23.10
N ILE A 75 5.08 7.61 23.50
CA ILE A 75 4.45 8.72 24.23
C ILE A 75 4.15 8.40 25.70
N ASN A 76 4.39 7.15 26.12
CA ASN A 76 4.38 6.73 27.52
C ASN A 76 5.77 6.96 28.13
#